data_AF-A0A1D9D0U1-F1
#
_entry.id   AF-A0A1D9D0U1-F1
#
_cell.length_a   1.000
_cell.length_b   1.000
_cell.length_c   1.000
_cell.angle_alpha   90.00
_cell.angle_beta   90.00
_cell.angle_gamma   90.00
#
_symmetry.space_group_name_H-M   'P 1'
#
loop_
_entity.id
_entity.type
_entity.pdbx_description
1 polymer ?
#
loop_
_entity_poly.entity_id
_entity_poly.type
_entity_poly.pdbx_seq_one_letter_code
_entity_poly.pdbx_strand_id
1 'polypeptide(L)'
;MTLPAWLTAITFNADGLIPAIAQDHKSGRILMMAWMNADALQLTVQTQTAVYFSRSRGKLWHKGESSGHTQTVHDIRLDCDADVIVLSVTQAGGIACHTGRESCFYQRLDLSGQTPEWQTVDKVLKDPAEIYHSDKSASTNAENENASATIDSNNTQAQVDKGSVLQQLDQVLAERKQADANSSYVASLYAKGLNKILEKVGEESTESIIAAKDFAHCDENKDKAAFEAARHELIYEVADVWFHTLVGLAWFDIESDAVLNELGRRFGLSGIDEKAAR
;
A
#
# COMPACT_ATOMS: atom_id res chain seq x y z
N MET A 1 -7.35 -6.92 37.05
CA MET A 1 -6.01 -6.29 37.10
C MET A 1 -6.10 -5.02 36.31
N THR A 2 -5.51 -3.93 36.80
CA THR A 2 -5.34 -2.71 36.01
C THR A 2 -4.36 -2.98 34.87
N LEU A 3 -4.70 -2.58 33.64
CA LEU A 3 -3.78 -2.69 32.52
C LEU A 3 -2.48 -1.91 32.82
N PRO A 4 -1.31 -2.43 32.43
CA PRO A 4 -0.05 -1.69 32.47
C PRO A 4 -0.18 -0.33 31.76
N ALA A 5 0.50 0.70 32.27
CA ALA A 5 0.42 2.06 31.74
C ALA A 5 0.77 2.17 30.24
N TRP A 6 1.65 1.31 29.73
CA TRP A 6 1.99 1.29 28.31
C TRP A 6 0.86 0.72 27.44
N LEU A 7 0.06 -0.23 27.96
CA LEU A 7 -1.11 -0.76 27.24
C LEU A 7 -2.27 0.24 27.22
N THR A 8 -2.36 1.12 28.23
CA THR A 8 -3.38 2.17 28.26
C THR A 8 -3.14 3.29 27.25
N ALA A 9 -1.93 3.39 26.68
CA ALA A 9 -1.62 4.35 25.63
C ALA A 9 -2.11 3.91 24.23
N ILE A 10 -2.69 2.71 24.13
CA ILE A 10 -3.07 2.09 22.86
C ILE A 10 -4.57 2.26 22.62
N THR A 11 -4.92 2.67 21.41
CA THR A 11 -6.28 2.82 20.93
C THR A 11 -6.75 1.51 20.29
N PHE A 12 -7.34 0.61 21.08
CA PHE A 12 -8.01 -0.56 20.53
C PHE A 12 -9.36 -0.16 19.91
N ASN A 13 -9.74 -0.84 18.82
CA ASN A 13 -11.06 -0.66 18.21
C ASN A 13 -12.20 -1.18 19.11
N ALA A 14 -13.44 -1.06 18.65
CA ALA A 14 -14.63 -1.49 19.40
C ALA A 14 -14.65 -2.99 19.77
N ASP A 15 -13.91 -3.84 19.02
CA ASP A 15 -13.77 -5.27 19.29
C ASP A 15 -12.61 -5.59 20.26
N GLY A 16 -11.92 -4.55 20.77
CA GLY A 16 -10.73 -4.70 21.61
C GLY A 16 -9.50 -5.16 20.82
N LEU A 17 -9.43 -4.83 19.53
CA LEU A 17 -8.37 -5.24 18.61
C LEU A 17 -7.59 -4.05 18.05
N ILE A 18 -6.31 -4.29 17.74
CA ILE A 18 -5.43 -3.36 17.03
C ILE A 18 -4.80 -4.07 15.82
N PRO A 19 -4.73 -3.42 14.64
CA PRO A 19 -3.92 -3.91 13.54
C PRO A 19 -2.42 -3.91 13.90
N ALA A 20 -1.76 -5.05 13.65
CA ALA A 20 -0.34 -5.24 13.85
C ALA A 20 0.32 -5.64 12.51
N ILE A 21 1.23 -4.80 12.04
CA ILE A 21 2.01 -5.00 10.82
C ILE A 21 3.35 -5.62 11.21
N ALA A 22 3.67 -6.80 10.68
CA ALA A 22 4.99 -7.39 10.80
C ALA A 22 5.88 -6.95 9.65
N GLN A 23 6.99 -6.28 9.96
CA GLN A 23 8.01 -5.82 9.02
C GLN A 23 9.32 -6.56 9.29
N ASP A 24 9.98 -7.05 8.26
CA ASP A 24 11.29 -7.66 8.41
C ASP A 24 12.33 -6.63 8.88
N HIS A 25 13.06 -6.98 9.94
CA HIS A 25 13.99 -6.10 10.64
C HIS A 25 15.17 -5.65 9.77
N LYS A 26 15.59 -6.47 8.79
CA LYS A 26 16.77 -6.18 7.98
C LYS A 26 16.43 -5.48 6.67
N SER A 27 15.41 -5.98 5.97
CA SER A 27 15.05 -5.51 4.64
C SER A 27 14.01 -4.38 4.65
N GLY A 28 13.29 -4.19 5.76
CA GLY A 28 12.15 -3.28 5.82
C GLY A 28 10.93 -3.82 5.07
N ARG A 29 10.97 -5.05 4.53
CA ARG A 29 9.84 -5.64 3.80
C ARG A 29 8.65 -5.87 4.73
N ILE A 30 7.47 -5.41 4.32
CA ILE A 30 6.22 -5.77 5.01
C ILE A 30 5.91 -7.25 4.75
N LEU A 31 5.81 -8.02 5.83
CA LEU A 31 5.61 -9.48 5.78
C LEU A 31 4.13 -9.86 5.87
N MET A 32 3.40 -9.27 6.81
CA MET A 32 1.98 -9.55 7.01
C MET A 32 1.32 -8.49 7.88
N MET A 33 -0.01 -8.48 7.87
CA MET A 33 -0.84 -7.79 8.86
C MET A 33 -1.74 -8.83 9.55
N ALA A 34 -1.88 -8.70 10.87
CA ALA A 34 -2.82 -9.47 11.68
C ALA A 34 -3.36 -8.61 12.81
N TRP A 35 -4.30 -9.14 13.59
CA TRP A 35 -4.91 -8.44 14.72
C TRP A 35 -4.25 -8.86 16.03
N MET A 36 -4.13 -7.94 16.97
CA MET A 36 -3.80 -8.24 18.37
C MET A 36 -4.89 -7.71 19.29
N ASN A 37 -5.22 -8.45 20.33
CA ASN A 37 -5.89 -7.89 21.50
C ASN A 37 -4.85 -7.55 22.58
N ALA A 38 -5.27 -6.96 23.70
CA ALA A 38 -4.37 -6.61 24.80
C ALA A 38 -3.52 -7.81 25.29
N ASP A 39 -4.12 -9.00 25.42
CA ASP A 39 -3.43 -10.21 25.87
C ASP A 39 -2.36 -10.68 24.87
N ALA A 40 -2.67 -10.65 23.56
CA ALA A 40 -1.74 -11.03 22.51
C ALA A 40 -0.52 -10.11 22.51
N LEU A 41 -0.73 -8.80 22.59
CA LEU A 41 0.34 -7.82 22.63
C LEU A 41 1.17 -7.94 23.91
N GLN A 42 0.52 -8.15 25.06
CA GLN A 42 1.20 -8.39 26.32
C GLN A 42 2.11 -9.63 26.25
N LEU A 43 1.59 -10.72 25.66
CA LEU A 43 2.36 -11.95 25.51
C LEU A 43 3.52 -11.75 24.54
N THR A 44 3.32 -11.01 23.44
CA THR A 44 4.40 -10.65 22.51
C THR A 44 5.53 -9.89 23.17
N VAL A 45 5.21 -8.91 24.02
CA VAL A 45 6.23 -8.18 24.80
C VAL A 45 6.97 -9.11 25.76
N GLN A 46 6.25 -10.04 26.41
CA GLN A 46 6.84 -10.97 27.38
C GLN A 46 7.75 -12.02 26.73
N THR A 47 7.33 -12.59 25.60
CA THR A 47 8.02 -13.71 24.94
C THR A 47 8.99 -13.24 23.86
N GLN A 48 8.95 -11.97 23.47
CA GLN A 48 9.66 -11.41 22.32
C GLN A 48 9.39 -12.20 21.03
N THR A 49 8.20 -12.80 20.93
CA THR A 49 7.72 -13.52 19.74
C THR A 49 6.33 -13.06 19.36
N ALA A 50 6.05 -12.95 18.06
CA ALA A 50 4.76 -12.42 17.61
C ALA A 50 3.61 -13.39 17.94
N VAL A 51 2.64 -12.88 18.70
CA VAL A 51 1.41 -13.55 19.11
C VAL A 51 0.26 -12.67 18.63
N TYR A 52 -0.63 -13.23 17.84
CA TYR A 52 -1.77 -12.54 17.28
C TYR A 52 -3.06 -13.05 17.90
N PHE A 53 -4.15 -12.31 17.69
CA PHE A 53 -5.51 -12.75 17.98
C PHE A 53 -6.21 -13.14 16.67
N SER A 54 -6.60 -14.42 16.56
CA SER A 54 -7.34 -14.89 15.40
C SER A 54 -8.82 -14.55 15.54
N ARG A 55 -9.29 -13.55 14.79
CA ARG A 55 -10.71 -13.14 14.80
C ARG A 55 -11.67 -14.29 14.49
N SER A 56 -11.32 -15.15 13.53
CA SER A 56 -12.16 -16.28 13.14
C SER A 56 -12.18 -17.42 14.15
N ARG A 57 -11.11 -17.61 14.94
CA ARG A 57 -11.02 -18.66 15.97
C ARG A 57 -11.32 -18.17 17.38
N GLY A 58 -11.44 -16.84 17.57
CA GLY A 58 -11.66 -16.21 18.86
C GLY A 58 -10.59 -16.51 19.91
N LYS A 59 -9.33 -16.75 19.49
CA LYS A 59 -8.24 -17.15 20.40
C LYS A 59 -6.88 -16.61 19.98
N LEU A 60 -5.95 -16.62 20.93
CA LEU A 60 -4.53 -16.35 20.71
C LEU A 60 -3.94 -17.34 19.70
N TRP A 61 -3.02 -16.84 18.88
CA TRP A 61 -2.30 -17.57 17.86
C TRP A 61 -0.83 -17.17 17.88
N HIS A 62 0.03 -18.09 18.31
CA HIS A 62 1.47 -17.94 18.23
C HIS A 62 1.93 -18.16 16.79
N LYS A 63 2.52 -17.13 16.16
CA LYS A 63 2.94 -17.24 14.77
C LYS A 63 3.98 -18.35 14.63
N GLY A 64 3.72 -19.29 13.73
CA GLY A 64 4.63 -20.41 13.47
C GLY A 64 4.57 -21.55 14.47
N GLU A 65 3.64 -21.56 15.44
CA GLU A 65 3.51 -22.65 16.42
C GLU A 65 3.37 -24.03 15.77
N SER A 66 2.62 -24.13 14.66
CA SER A 66 2.44 -25.39 13.94
C SER A 66 3.46 -25.61 12.81
N SER A 67 4.06 -24.55 12.27
CA SER A 67 4.91 -24.63 11.06
C SER A 67 6.41 -24.41 11.32
N GLY A 68 6.78 -24.01 12.53
CA GLY A 68 8.14 -23.55 12.86
C GLY A 68 8.50 -22.15 12.33
N HIS A 69 7.63 -21.50 11.54
CA HIS A 69 7.89 -20.18 10.94
C HIS A 69 7.57 -19.03 11.92
N THR A 70 8.27 -19.01 13.05
CA THR A 70 8.10 -18.02 14.12
C THR A 70 8.62 -16.65 13.73
N GLN A 71 8.20 -15.62 14.47
CA GLN A 71 8.65 -14.24 14.31
C GLN A 71 9.25 -13.77 15.63
N THR A 72 10.56 -13.53 15.65
CA THR A 72 11.24 -12.92 16.82
C THR A 72 11.11 -11.40 16.71
N VAL A 73 10.62 -10.75 17.76
CA VAL A 73 10.34 -9.30 17.77
C VAL A 73 11.54 -8.54 18.32
N HIS A 74 11.98 -7.51 17.59
CA HIS A 74 13.11 -6.65 17.94
C HIS A 74 12.69 -5.23 18.33
N ASP A 75 11.59 -4.74 17.75
CA ASP A 75 11.04 -3.41 18.00
C ASP A 75 9.52 -3.42 17.86
N ILE A 76 8.83 -2.55 18.61
CA ILE A 76 7.38 -2.37 18.58
C ILE A 76 7.11 -0.86 18.54
N ARG A 77 6.47 -0.39 17.46
CA ARG A 77 6.15 1.03 17.26
C ARG A 77 4.65 1.23 17.16
N LEU A 78 4.18 2.37 17.65
CA LEU A 78 2.83 2.88 17.45
C LEU A 78 2.87 3.99 16.40
N ASP A 79 1.77 4.17 15.69
CA ASP A 79 1.53 5.37 14.89
C ASP A 79 1.06 6.56 15.76
N CYS A 80 0.69 7.67 15.11
CA CYS A 80 0.51 8.96 15.78
C CYS A 80 -0.75 9.07 16.64
N ASP A 81 -1.79 8.30 16.34
CA ASP A 81 -3.03 8.17 17.10
C ASP A 81 -3.14 6.82 17.87
N ALA A 82 -2.05 6.04 17.82
CA ALA A 82 -1.85 4.80 18.57
C ALA A 82 -2.90 3.72 18.27
N ASP A 83 -3.41 3.68 17.05
CA ASP A 83 -4.39 2.69 16.58
C ASP A 83 -3.80 1.68 15.58
N VAL A 84 -2.51 1.77 15.25
CA VAL A 84 -1.74 0.75 14.53
C VAL A 84 -0.41 0.46 15.21
N ILE A 85 0.00 -0.82 15.19
CA ILE A 85 1.34 -1.26 15.63
C ILE A 85 2.16 -1.77 14.45
N VAL A 86 3.45 -1.41 14.43
CA VAL A 86 4.48 -2.05 13.60
C VAL A 86 5.41 -2.87 14.48
N LEU A 87 5.54 -4.16 14.17
CA LEU A 87 6.52 -5.07 14.74
C LEU A 87 7.72 -5.20 13.80
N SER A 88 8.90 -4.81 14.25
CA SER A 88 10.15 -5.15 13.55
C SER A 88 10.56 -6.56 13.95
N VAL A 89 10.57 -7.51 13.01
CA VAL A 89 10.74 -8.94 13.30
C VAL A 89 11.83 -9.61 12.47
N THR A 90 12.41 -10.68 12.99
CA THR A 90 13.11 -11.68 12.18
C THR A 90 12.19 -12.88 11.96
N GLN A 91 11.90 -13.17 10.69
CA GLN A 91 11.06 -14.29 10.27
C GLN A 91 11.88 -15.58 10.13
N ALA A 92 11.63 -16.56 11.00
CA ALA A 92 12.23 -17.88 10.87
C ALA A 92 11.75 -18.57 9.59
N GLY A 93 12.69 -19.19 8.87
CA GLY A 93 12.43 -19.88 7.60
C GLY A 93 12.13 -18.98 6.40
N GLY A 94 12.15 -17.64 6.58
CA GLY A 94 11.88 -16.70 5.49
C GLY A 94 10.47 -16.77 4.91
N ILE A 95 9.51 -17.37 5.62
CA ILE A 95 8.14 -17.62 5.12
C ILE A 95 7.13 -17.11 6.15
N ALA A 96 6.63 -15.88 5.98
CA ALA A 96 5.54 -15.39 6.82
C ALA A 96 4.19 -15.94 6.36
N CYS A 97 4.01 -16.13 5.05
CA CYS A 97 2.74 -16.50 4.45
C CYS A 97 2.50 -18.02 4.43
N HIS A 98 1.28 -18.44 4.71
CA HIS A 98 0.87 -19.86 4.60
C HIS A 98 0.87 -20.37 3.15
N THR A 99 0.95 -19.48 2.15
CA THR A 99 1.13 -19.85 0.74
C THR A 99 2.59 -20.19 0.39
N GLY A 100 3.48 -20.20 1.39
CA GLY A 100 4.88 -20.54 1.19
C GLY A 100 5.76 -19.40 0.72
N ARG A 101 5.27 -18.18 0.79
CA ARG A 101 5.98 -16.98 0.37
C ARG A 101 6.52 -16.21 1.57
N GLU A 102 7.51 -15.38 1.29
CA GLU A 102 8.11 -14.48 2.27
C GLU A 102 7.08 -13.54 2.90
N SER A 103 6.26 -12.91 2.05
CA SER A 103 5.24 -11.95 2.44
C SER A 103 3.85 -12.40 2.01
N CYS A 104 2.83 -12.00 2.78
CA CYS A 104 1.43 -12.08 2.37
C CYS A 104 1.10 -11.11 1.22
N PHE A 105 1.90 -10.06 1.04
CA PHE A 105 1.72 -9.02 0.02
C PHE A 105 2.45 -9.38 -1.28
N TYR A 106 2.18 -10.59 -1.80
CA TYR A 106 2.83 -11.14 -3.00
C TYR A 106 2.10 -10.85 -4.31
N GLN A 107 0.90 -10.27 -4.22
CA GLN A 107 0.16 -9.74 -5.36
C GLN A 107 0.47 -8.26 -5.49
N ARG A 108 0.85 -7.82 -6.69
CA ARG A 108 0.98 -6.41 -7.04
C ARG A 108 0.00 -6.11 -8.15
N LEU A 109 -0.75 -5.02 -8.01
CA LEU A 109 -1.57 -4.54 -9.11
C LEU A 109 -0.64 -3.91 -10.16
N ASP A 110 -0.56 -4.51 -11.34
CA ASP A 110 0.15 -3.94 -12.48
C ASP A 110 -0.68 -2.80 -13.06
N LEU A 111 -0.10 -1.61 -13.06
CA LEU A 111 -0.71 -0.38 -13.55
C LEU A 111 -0.15 0.02 -14.93
N SER A 112 0.74 -0.78 -15.52
CA SER A 112 1.36 -0.48 -16.82
C SER A 112 0.44 -0.73 -18.02
N GLY A 113 -0.60 -1.56 -17.84
CA GLY A 113 -1.61 -1.86 -18.85
C GLY A 113 -2.79 -0.86 -18.86
N GLN A 114 -3.59 -0.89 -19.92
CA GLN A 114 -4.84 -0.10 -20.00
C GLN A 114 -5.85 -0.52 -18.92
N THR A 115 -5.79 -1.77 -18.47
CA THR A 115 -6.61 -2.31 -17.40
C THR A 115 -5.68 -2.81 -16.29
N PRO A 116 -5.85 -2.33 -15.04
CA PRO A 116 -5.10 -2.83 -13.92
C PRO A 116 -5.31 -4.34 -13.72
N GLU A 117 -4.22 -5.09 -13.59
CA GLU A 117 -4.27 -6.54 -13.42
C GLU A 117 -3.40 -7.00 -12.24
N TRP A 118 -3.94 -7.87 -11.39
CA TRP A 118 -3.17 -8.45 -10.29
C TRP A 118 -2.13 -9.44 -10.82
N GLN A 119 -0.87 -9.20 -10.47
CA GLN A 119 0.24 -10.07 -10.81
C GLN A 119 0.89 -10.64 -9.55
N THR A 120 1.19 -11.94 -9.59
CA THR A 120 2.02 -12.58 -8.57
C THR A 120 3.47 -12.18 -8.81
N VAL A 121 4.04 -11.40 -7.89
CA VAL A 121 5.42 -10.90 -8.01
C VAL A 121 6.43 -11.64 -7.14
N ASP A 122 5.95 -12.40 -6.13
CA ASP A 122 6.83 -13.22 -5.29
C ASP A 122 6.74 -14.72 -5.59
N LYS A 123 7.91 -15.35 -5.56
CA LYS A 123 8.08 -16.80 -5.70
C LYS A 123 7.61 -17.54 -4.45
N VAL A 124 7.05 -18.73 -4.63
CA VAL A 124 6.84 -19.69 -3.55
C VAL A 124 8.20 -20.23 -3.13
N LEU A 125 8.55 -20.06 -1.86
CA LEU A 125 9.81 -20.53 -1.27
C LEU A 125 9.69 -21.95 -0.71
N LYS A 126 8.48 -22.36 -0.28
CA LYS A 126 8.17 -23.71 0.18
C LYS A 126 6.73 -24.08 -0.17
N ASP A 127 6.46 -25.30 -0.60
CA ASP A 127 5.09 -25.70 -0.94
C ASP A 127 4.18 -25.64 0.31
N PRO A 128 2.99 -25.02 0.25
CA PRO A 128 2.01 -25.00 1.34
C PRO A 128 1.73 -26.37 1.98
N ALA A 129 1.72 -27.45 1.18
CA ALA A 129 1.52 -28.82 1.66
C ALA A 129 2.68 -29.32 2.55
N GLU A 130 3.87 -28.76 2.38
CA GLU A 130 5.06 -29.07 3.19
C GLU A 130 5.20 -28.16 4.43
N ILE A 131 4.36 -27.13 4.55
CA ILE A 131 4.31 -26.22 5.71
C ILE A 131 3.43 -26.82 6.81
N TYR A 132 2.44 -27.63 6.42
CA TYR A 132 1.51 -28.30 7.32
C TYR A 132 1.57 -29.82 7.08
N HIS A 133 2.51 -30.50 7.73
CA HIS A 133 2.50 -31.97 7.71
C HIS A 133 1.58 -32.53 8.79
N SER A 134 0.51 -33.18 8.34
CA SER A 134 -0.07 -34.34 9.00
C SER A 134 -0.36 -35.39 7.92
N ASP A 135 0.15 -36.60 8.13
CA ASP A 135 0.02 -37.78 7.26
C ASP A 135 -1.38 -37.98 6.65
N LYS A 136 -1.45 -38.26 5.33
CA LYS A 136 -2.04 -39.50 4.80
C LYS A 136 -1.91 -39.66 3.28
N SER A 137 -1.85 -40.94 2.92
CA SER A 137 -1.51 -41.58 1.65
C SER A 137 -2.44 -41.35 0.45
N ALA A 138 -1.80 -41.40 -0.72
CA ALA A 138 -2.25 -41.80 -2.06
C ALA A 138 -3.68 -42.31 -2.28
N SER A 139 -4.30 -41.81 -3.35
CA SER A 139 -4.98 -42.64 -4.37
C SER A 139 -5.06 -41.90 -5.71
N THR A 140 -4.83 -42.67 -6.77
CA THR A 140 -4.76 -42.35 -8.19
C THR A 140 -6.14 -42.26 -8.86
N ASN A 141 -6.27 -41.52 -9.97
CA ASN A 141 -6.57 -42.07 -11.30
C ASN A 141 -6.76 -40.97 -12.37
N ALA A 142 -6.47 -41.37 -13.61
CA ALA A 142 -6.39 -40.58 -14.84
C ALA A 142 -7.67 -40.62 -15.70
N GLU A 143 -7.62 -39.85 -16.81
CA GLU A 143 -8.46 -39.88 -18.03
C GLU A 143 -9.84 -39.18 -17.93
N ASN A 144 -10.43 -38.51 -18.94
CA ASN A 144 -10.09 -38.27 -20.34
C ASN A 144 -10.95 -37.11 -20.93
N GLU A 145 -10.42 -36.47 -21.97
CA GLU A 145 -11.06 -35.95 -23.20
C GLU A 145 -12.33 -35.03 -23.25
N ASN A 146 -12.09 -33.85 -23.85
CA ASN A 146 -12.70 -33.29 -25.08
C ASN A 146 -14.14 -32.73 -25.08
N ALA A 147 -14.28 -31.43 -25.43
CA ALA A 147 -15.12 -30.97 -26.56
C ALA A 147 -15.13 -29.43 -26.69
N SER A 148 -14.95 -29.00 -27.94
CA SER A 148 -15.03 -27.64 -28.48
C SER A 148 -16.46 -27.10 -28.55
N ALA A 149 -16.64 -25.79 -28.34
CA ALA A 149 -17.70 -25.01 -28.99
C ALA A 149 -17.33 -23.51 -29.05
N THR A 150 -17.13 -23.05 -30.28
CA THR A 150 -17.10 -21.67 -30.80
C THR A 150 -18.27 -20.79 -30.34
N ILE A 151 -18.08 -19.46 -30.29
CA ILE A 151 -18.95 -18.43 -30.92
C ILE A 151 -18.37 -17.00 -30.73
N ASP A 152 -18.19 -16.33 -31.87
CA ASP A 152 -18.31 -14.92 -32.22
C ASP A 152 -17.54 -13.82 -31.46
N SER A 153 -16.39 -13.46 -32.05
CA SER A 153 -15.78 -12.14 -31.92
C SER A 153 -16.45 -11.15 -32.87
N ASN A 154 -17.51 -10.48 -32.41
CA ASN A 154 -17.97 -9.25 -33.04
C ASN A 154 -17.19 -8.07 -32.49
N ASN A 155 -16.32 -7.58 -33.38
CA ASN A 155 -15.66 -6.28 -33.35
C ASN A 155 -16.68 -5.15 -33.12
N THR A 156 -16.48 -4.35 -32.09
CA THR A 156 -17.00 -2.98 -32.06
C THR A 156 -15.93 -2.08 -31.47
N GLN A 157 -15.09 -1.57 -32.38
CA GLN A 157 -14.32 -0.34 -32.23
C GLN A 157 -15.23 0.76 -31.66
N ALA A 158 -14.95 1.21 -30.44
CA ALA A 158 -15.45 2.48 -29.91
C ALA A 158 -14.26 3.44 -29.75
N GLN A 159 -14.46 4.62 -30.27
CA GLN A 159 -13.48 5.53 -30.81
C GLN A 159 -13.08 6.59 -29.76
N VAL A 160 -11.79 6.59 -29.40
CA VAL A 160 -10.90 7.69 -28.97
C VAL A 160 -11.53 8.93 -28.32
N ASP A 161 -11.30 9.11 -27.02
CA ASP A 161 -11.31 10.43 -26.39
C ASP A 161 -9.87 10.98 -26.32
N LYS A 162 -9.62 12.12 -26.97
CA LYS A 162 -8.30 12.75 -27.19
C LYS A 162 -7.96 13.79 -26.10
N GLY A 163 -8.22 13.51 -24.83
CA GLY A 163 -7.81 14.39 -23.72
C GLY A 163 -6.35 14.16 -23.31
N SER A 164 -5.65 15.21 -22.86
CA SER A 164 -4.40 15.03 -22.11
C SER A 164 -4.64 14.22 -20.82
N VAL A 165 -3.59 13.65 -20.21
CA VAL A 165 -3.74 12.91 -18.94
C VAL A 165 -4.38 13.78 -17.85
N LEU A 166 -4.09 15.08 -17.84
CA LEU A 166 -4.65 16.03 -16.88
C LEU A 166 -6.14 16.30 -17.15
N GLN A 167 -6.54 16.41 -18.42
CA GLN A 167 -7.95 16.59 -18.80
C GLN A 167 -8.79 15.34 -18.51
N GLN A 168 -8.22 14.15 -18.73
CA GLN A 168 -8.86 12.89 -18.34
C GLN A 168 -9.00 12.80 -16.82
N LEU A 169 -7.99 13.27 -16.07
CA LEU A 169 -8.03 13.30 -14.61
C LEU A 169 -9.09 14.30 -14.11
N ASP A 170 -9.19 15.51 -14.69
CA ASP A 170 -10.22 16.49 -14.34
C ASP A 170 -11.63 15.89 -14.46
N GLN A 171 -11.90 15.17 -15.57
CA GLN A 171 -13.17 14.49 -15.78
C GLN A 171 -13.46 13.45 -14.67
N VAL A 172 -12.47 12.61 -14.34
CA VAL A 172 -12.61 11.62 -13.26
C VAL A 172 -12.84 12.31 -11.91
N LEU A 173 -12.10 13.38 -11.61
CA LEU A 173 -12.23 14.09 -10.34
C LEU A 173 -13.61 14.75 -10.19
N ALA A 174 -14.17 15.30 -11.27
CA ALA A 174 -15.51 15.87 -11.29
C ALA A 174 -16.59 14.79 -11.08
N GLU A 175 -16.49 13.66 -11.78
CA GLU A 175 -17.43 12.54 -11.65
C GLU A 175 -17.45 11.96 -10.23
N ARG A 176 -16.29 11.85 -9.59
CA ARG A 176 -16.16 11.24 -8.27
C ARG A 176 -16.56 12.17 -7.12
N LYS A 177 -16.78 13.46 -7.36
CA LYS A 177 -17.17 14.44 -6.33
C LYS A 177 -18.53 14.14 -5.69
N GLN A 178 -19.45 13.53 -6.44
CA GLN A 178 -20.78 13.15 -5.96
C GLN A 178 -20.97 11.63 -5.83
N ALA A 179 -19.89 10.86 -6.03
CA ALA A 179 -19.95 9.41 -5.95
C ALA A 179 -20.00 8.92 -4.49
N ASP A 180 -20.46 7.68 -4.30
CA ASP A 180 -20.43 7.06 -2.97
C ASP A 180 -19.01 7.02 -2.41
N ALA A 181 -18.85 7.36 -1.13
CA ALA A 181 -17.55 7.48 -0.48
C ALA A 181 -16.69 6.20 -0.56
N ASN A 182 -17.31 5.02 -0.66
CA ASN A 182 -16.63 3.73 -0.73
C ASN A 182 -16.34 3.29 -2.18
N SER A 183 -16.81 4.05 -3.18
CA SER A 183 -16.67 3.70 -4.60
C SER A 183 -15.27 3.95 -5.17
N SER A 184 -14.47 4.81 -4.54
CA SER A 184 -13.10 5.14 -4.95
C SER A 184 -12.36 5.93 -3.88
N TYR A 185 -11.04 5.95 -3.99
CA TYR A 185 -10.18 6.79 -3.14
C TYR A 185 -10.56 8.28 -3.22
N VAL A 186 -10.74 8.82 -4.43
CA VAL A 186 -11.14 10.21 -4.66
C VAL A 186 -12.49 10.53 -4.00
N ALA A 187 -13.49 9.66 -4.17
CA ALA A 187 -14.78 9.85 -3.50
C ALA A 187 -14.65 9.83 -1.97
N SER A 188 -13.77 9.00 -1.42
CA SER A 188 -13.49 8.97 0.01
C SER A 188 -12.82 10.26 0.51
N LEU A 189 -11.91 10.85 -0.29
CA LEU A 189 -11.28 12.13 0.04
C LEU A 189 -12.31 13.27 0.06
N TYR A 190 -13.19 13.32 -0.94
CA TYR A 190 -14.29 14.28 -0.96
C TYR A 190 -15.22 14.11 0.24
N ALA A 191 -15.59 12.87 0.58
CA ALA A 191 -16.43 12.59 1.74
C ALA A 191 -15.78 13.00 3.08
N LYS A 192 -14.44 12.87 3.19
CA LYS A 192 -13.66 13.32 4.36
C LYS A 192 -13.47 14.84 4.41
N GLY A 193 -13.71 15.54 3.30
CA GLY A 193 -13.73 16.99 3.22
C GLY A 193 -12.36 17.66 2.96
N LEU A 194 -12.41 18.96 2.73
CA LEU A 194 -11.27 19.79 2.31
C LEU A 194 -10.01 19.61 3.18
N ASN A 195 -10.17 19.58 4.51
CA ASN A 195 -9.01 19.47 5.40
C ASN A 195 -8.20 18.19 5.15
N LYS A 196 -8.86 17.06 4.89
CA LYS A 196 -8.15 15.81 4.60
C LYS A 196 -7.45 15.84 3.24
N ILE A 197 -8.05 16.52 2.26
CA ILE A 197 -7.43 16.74 0.95
C ILE A 197 -6.16 17.59 1.10
N LEU A 198 -6.23 18.70 1.84
CA LEU A 198 -5.08 19.59 2.08
C LEU A 198 -3.99 18.94 2.93
N GLU A 199 -4.37 18.08 3.88
CA GLU A 199 -3.43 17.27 4.65
C GLU A 199 -2.59 16.38 3.72
N LYS A 200 -3.24 15.67 2.78
CA LYS A 200 -2.52 14.89 1.76
C LYS A 200 -1.60 15.77 0.92
N VAL A 201 -2.05 16.94 0.44
CA VAL A 201 -1.17 17.86 -0.30
C VAL A 201 0.11 18.17 0.48
N GLY A 202 0.01 18.40 1.79
CA GLY A 202 1.18 18.66 2.66
C GLY A 202 2.08 17.44 2.88
N GLU A 203 1.47 16.27 3.05
CA GLU A 203 2.16 14.97 3.22
C GLU A 203 3.02 14.66 1.99
N GLU A 204 2.40 14.60 0.81
CA GLU A 204 3.09 14.29 -0.46
C GLU A 204 4.16 15.35 -0.79
N SER A 205 3.90 16.61 -0.44
CA SER A 205 4.90 17.69 -0.62
C SER A 205 6.14 17.44 0.24
N THR A 206 5.98 16.87 1.43
CA THR A 206 7.10 16.54 2.32
C THR A 206 7.81 15.27 1.85
N GLU A 207 7.07 14.26 1.40
CA GLU A 207 7.61 13.01 0.88
C GLU A 207 8.42 13.25 -0.41
N SER A 208 7.93 14.08 -1.34
CA SER A 208 8.70 14.48 -2.53
C SER A 208 9.99 15.22 -2.20
N ILE A 209 10.02 16.04 -1.14
CA ILE A 209 11.26 16.69 -0.66
C ILE A 209 12.25 15.63 -0.14
N ILE A 210 11.77 14.64 0.60
CA ILE A 210 12.61 13.56 1.14
C ILE A 210 13.14 12.71 -0.01
N ALA A 211 12.29 12.27 -0.94
CA ALA A 211 12.68 11.49 -2.11
C ALA A 211 13.72 12.23 -2.97
N ALA A 212 13.58 13.56 -3.13
CA ALA A 212 14.56 14.37 -3.85
C ALA A 212 15.92 14.38 -3.15
N LYS A 213 15.92 14.49 -1.81
CA LYS A 213 17.16 14.42 -1.02
C LYS A 213 17.80 13.05 -1.11
N ASP A 214 17.02 11.98 -1.04
CA ASP A 214 17.55 10.62 -1.11
C ASP A 214 18.14 10.33 -2.49
N PHE A 215 17.44 10.72 -3.56
CA PHE A 215 17.94 10.62 -4.93
C PHE A 215 19.26 11.38 -5.14
N ALA A 216 19.43 12.54 -4.51
CA ALA A 216 20.67 13.33 -4.60
C ALA A 216 21.91 12.62 -4.01
N HIS A 217 21.73 11.59 -3.18
CA HIS A 217 22.82 10.79 -2.63
C HIS A 217 23.12 9.52 -3.46
N CYS A 218 22.32 9.24 -4.50
CA CYS A 218 22.52 8.10 -5.39
C CYS A 218 23.54 8.41 -6.49
N ASP A 219 24.26 7.38 -6.93
CA ASP A 219 25.25 7.47 -8.01
C ASP A 219 25.03 6.31 -8.98
N GLU A 220 24.58 6.65 -10.19
CA GLU A 220 24.26 5.67 -11.24
C GLU A 220 25.44 4.75 -11.57
N ASN A 221 26.68 5.27 -11.49
CA ASN A 221 27.87 4.49 -11.83
C ASN A 221 28.27 3.51 -10.72
N LYS A 222 27.83 3.74 -9.48
CA LYS A 222 28.10 2.87 -8.34
C LYS A 222 27.02 1.82 -8.16
N ASP A 223 25.76 2.23 -8.25
CA ASP A 223 24.61 1.34 -8.09
C ASP A 223 23.44 1.84 -8.94
N LYS A 224 23.38 1.32 -10.16
CA LYS A 224 22.32 1.66 -11.12
C LYS A 224 20.93 1.26 -10.64
N ALA A 225 20.81 0.15 -9.91
CA ALA A 225 19.51 -0.32 -9.45
C ALA A 225 18.95 0.60 -8.36
N ALA A 226 19.79 0.99 -7.39
CA ALA A 226 19.41 1.94 -6.36
C ALA A 226 19.11 3.33 -6.96
N PHE A 227 19.89 3.78 -7.94
CA PHE A 227 19.66 5.06 -8.63
C PHE A 227 18.30 5.08 -9.34
N GLU A 228 17.97 4.05 -10.13
CA GLU A 228 16.67 4.00 -10.82
C GLU A 228 15.49 3.87 -9.85
N ALA A 229 15.67 3.14 -8.74
CA ALA A 229 14.65 3.06 -7.69
C ALA A 229 14.38 4.41 -7.04
N ALA A 230 15.43 5.13 -6.61
CA ALA A 230 15.28 6.46 -6.01
C ALA A 230 14.77 7.50 -7.01
N ARG A 231 15.16 7.38 -8.28
CA ARG A 231 14.62 8.22 -9.37
C ARG A 231 13.13 7.97 -9.56
N HIS A 232 12.70 6.71 -9.53
CA HIS A 232 11.29 6.35 -9.63
C HIS A 232 10.48 6.89 -8.47
N GLU A 233 10.98 6.74 -7.24
CA GLU A 233 10.36 7.28 -6.02
C GLU A 233 10.14 8.78 -6.12
N LEU A 234 11.17 9.54 -6.53
CA LEU A 234 11.02 10.99 -6.72
C LEU A 234 9.92 11.34 -7.73
N ILE A 235 9.83 10.61 -8.84
CA ILE A 235 8.77 10.84 -9.83
C ILE A 235 7.40 10.51 -9.25
N TYR A 236 7.31 9.42 -8.47
CA TYR A 236 6.09 8.94 -7.83
C TYR A 236 5.54 9.97 -6.84
N GLU A 237 6.36 10.43 -5.90
CA GLU A 237 5.98 11.41 -4.89
C GLU A 237 5.61 12.76 -5.51
N VAL A 238 6.33 13.20 -6.55
CA VAL A 238 5.96 14.42 -7.29
C VAL A 238 4.63 14.25 -8.02
N ALA A 239 4.33 13.07 -8.56
CA ALA A 239 3.05 12.79 -9.17
C ALA A 239 1.90 12.83 -8.14
N ASP A 240 2.12 12.33 -6.92
CA ASP A 240 1.11 12.38 -5.86
C ASP A 240 0.87 13.81 -5.36
N VAL A 241 1.91 14.66 -5.29
CA VAL A 241 1.73 16.11 -5.08
C VAL A 241 0.81 16.73 -6.13
N TRP A 242 1.05 16.44 -7.41
CA TRP A 242 0.23 16.96 -8.51
C TRP A 242 -1.20 16.44 -8.41
N PHE A 243 -1.38 15.13 -8.23
CA PHE A 243 -2.68 14.51 -8.10
C PHE A 243 -3.50 15.12 -6.96
N HIS A 244 -2.93 15.19 -5.75
CA HIS A 244 -3.64 15.71 -4.59
C HIS A 244 -3.90 17.22 -4.69
N THR A 245 -3.02 17.97 -5.37
CA THR A 245 -3.27 19.38 -5.70
C THR A 245 -4.45 19.52 -6.67
N LEU A 246 -4.56 18.66 -7.67
CA LEU A 246 -5.68 18.64 -8.61
C LEU A 246 -7.00 18.26 -7.94
N VAL A 247 -6.99 17.29 -7.01
CA VAL A 247 -8.16 17.00 -6.15
C VAL A 247 -8.56 18.24 -5.34
N GLY A 248 -7.57 18.98 -4.82
CA GLY A 248 -7.78 20.24 -4.12
C GLY A 248 -8.38 21.34 -5.01
N LEU A 249 -7.98 21.44 -6.27
CA LEU A 249 -8.56 22.38 -7.23
C LEU A 249 -9.99 21.99 -7.61
N ALA A 250 -10.21 20.70 -7.90
CA ALA A 250 -11.53 20.16 -8.24
C ALA A 250 -12.53 20.28 -7.08
N TRP A 251 -12.08 20.29 -5.82
CA TRP A 251 -12.92 20.67 -4.67
C TRP A 251 -13.59 22.04 -4.87
N PHE A 252 -12.88 23.00 -5.46
CA PHE A 252 -13.37 24.35 -5.76
C PHE A 252 -13.91 24.51 -7.19
N ASP A 253 -14.12 23.40 -7.91
CA ASP A 253 -14.57 23.39 -9.30
C ASP A 253 -13.60 24.14 -10.24
N ILE A 254 -12.31 24.03 -9.97
CA ILE A 254 -11.23 24.57 -10.80
C ILE A 254 -10.53 23.40 -11.51
N GLU A 255 -10.48 23.46 -12.84
CA GLU A 255 -9.82 22.46 -13.70
C GLU A 255 -8.31 22.72 -13.84
N SER A 256 -7.55 21.68 -14.18
CA SER A 256 -6.10 21.74 -14.34
C SER A 256 -5.64 22.79 -15.36
N ASP A 257 -6.42 23.03 -16.43
CA ASP A 257 -6.12 24.01 -17.47
C ASP A 257 -6.02 25.45 -16.91
N ALA A 258 -6.69 25.78 -15.80
CA ALA A 258 -6.54 27.09 -15.16
C ALA A 258 -5.12 27.32 -14.65
N VAL A 259 -4.48 26.29 -14.07
CA VAL A 259 -3.09 26.35 -13.60
C VAL A 259 -2.13 26.36 -14.78
N LEU A 260 -2.37 25.53 -15.80
CA LEU A 260 -1.53 25.49 -17.00
C LEU A 260 -1.56 26.82 -17.76
N ASN A 261 -2.71 27.47 -17.86
CA ASN A 261 -2.85 28.80 -18.45
C ASN A 261 -2.07 29.85 -17.65
N GLU A 262 -2.09 29.79 -16.31
CA GLU A 262 -1.31 30.69 -15.46
C GLU A 262 0.20 30.42 -15.60
N LEU A 263 0.63 29.17 -15.70
CA LEU A 263 2.03 28.81 -16.00
C LEU A 263 2.44 29.30 -17.40
N GLY A 264 1.57 29.15 -18.40
CA GLY A 264 1.77 29.65 -19.76
C GLY A 264 1.91 31.17 -19.80
N ARG A 265 1.11 31.91 -19.00
CA ARG A 265 1.23 33.37 -18.85
C ARG A 265 2.60 33.78 -18.27
N ARG A 266 3.16 32.98 -17.36
CA ARG A 266 4.49 33.20 -16.76
C ARG A 266 5.64 32.72 -17.65
N PHE A 267 5.36 31.88 -18.63
CA PHE A 267 6.37 31.30 -19.50
C PHE A 267 7.08 32.40 -20.30
N GLY A 268 8.40 32.50 -20.16
CA GLY A 268 9.22 33.55 -20.80
C GLY A 268 9.37 34.84 -20.00
N LEU A 269 8.75 34.97 -18.82
CA LEU A 269 9.02 36.05 -17.85
C LEU A 269 10.03 35.55 -16.81
N SER A 270 11.12 36.30 -16.57
CA SER A 270 12.02 35.93 -15.48
C SER A 270 11.33 36.19 -14.13
N GLY A 271 11.56 35.33 -13.14
CA GLY A 271 11.00 35.52 -11.79
C GLY A 271 11.48 36.81 -11.11
N ILE A 272 12.56 37.43 -11.62
CA ILE A 272 13.05 38.74 -11.18
C ILE A 272 12.19 39.86 -11.79
N ASP A 273 11.85 39.76 -13.08
CA ASP A 273 11.02 40.74 -13.78
C ASP A 273 9.58 40.73 -13.26
N GLU A 274 9.02 39.55 -12.97
CA GLU A 274 7.68 39.44 -12.37
C GLU A 274 7.63 40.04 -10.96
N LYS A 275 8.68 39.86 -10.16
CA LYS A 275 8.76 40.41 -8.80
C LYS A 275 8.99 41.93 -8.79
N ALA A 276 9.61 42.48 -9.84
CA ALA A 276 9.77 43.92 -10.02
C ALA A 276 8.49 44.62 -10.50
N ALA A 277 7.53 43.87 -11.05
CA ALA A 277 6.27 44.38 -11.60
C ALA A 277 5.06 44.29 -10.63
N ARG A 278 5.24 43.71 -9.44
CA ARG A 278 4.23 43.64 -8.36
C ARG A 278 4.52 44.68 -7.28
#